data_AF-A0A0D6SWW2-F1
#
_entry.id   AF-A0A0D6SWW2-F1
#
_cell.length_a   1.000
_cell.length_b   1.000
_cell.length_c   1.000
_cell.angle_alpha   90.00
_cell.angle_beta   90.00
_cell.angle_gamma   90.00
#
_symmetry.space_group_name_H-M   'P 1'
#
loop_
_entity.id
_entity.type
_entity.pdbx_description
1 polymer ?
#
loop_
_entity_poly.entity_id
_entity_poly.type
_entity_poly.pdbx_seq_one_letter_code
_entity_poly.pdbx_strand_id
1 'polypeptide(L)' 'MSELGGKNYERWRNISGGKIRISTEEVGILAEAYPQFALWLISGRTEPENGHISPDGAPSA' A
#
# COMPACT_ATOMS: atom_id res chain seq x y z
N MET A 1 4.92 15.09 -16.37
CA MET A 1 5.22 13.79 -15.72
C MET A 1 4.67 13.80 -14.30
N SER A 2 3.35 13.93 -14.08
CA SER A 2 2.81 14.03 -12.70
C SER A 2 1.30 13.69 -12.64
N GLU A 3 0.86 12.51 -13.07
CA GLU A 3 -0.57 12.14 -12.92
C GLU A 3 -0.82 10.73 -12.35
N LEU A 4 0.20 9.86 -12.34
CA LEU A 4 0.05 8.50 -11.80
C LEU A 4 0.31 8.41 -10.28
N GLY A 5 1.11 9.31 -9.71
CA GLY A 5 1.47 9.30 -8.28
C GLY A 5 0.28 9.67 -7.36
N GLY A 6 -0.47 10.72 -7.71
CA GLY A 6 -1.53 11.26 -6.85
C GLY A 6 -2.70 10.28 -6.66
N LYS A 7 -3.14 9.63 -7.74
CA LYS A 7 -4.32 8.74 -7.70
C LYS A 7 -4.06 7.46 -6.92
N ASN A 8 -2.83 6.95 -6.99
CA ASN A 8 -2.41 5.82 -6.17
C ASN A 8 -2.30 6.24 -4.71
N TYR A 9 -1.64 7.36 -4.41
CA TYR A 9 -1.46 7.85 -3.04
C TYR A 9 -2.79 8.02 -2.28
N GLU A 10 -3.80 8.64 -2.90
CA GLU A 10 -5.12 8.77 -2.28
C GLU A 10 -5.80 7.41 -2.03
N ARG A 11 -5.65 6.46 -2.96
CA ARG A 11 -6.19 5.10 -2.79
C ARG A 11 -5.52 4.40 -1.61
N TRP A 12 -4.18 4.43 -1.56
CA TRP A 12 -3.40 3.88 -0.46
C TRP A 12 -3.78 4.49 0.88
N ARG A 13 -3.92 5.82 0.95
CA ARG A 13 -4.34 6.55 2.16
C ARG A 13 -5.73 6.14 2.64
N ASN A 14 -6.68 5.94 1.71
CA ASN A 14 -8.02 5.49 2.06
C ASN A 14 -8.06 4.03 2.52
N ILE A 15 -7.17 3.17 2.00
CA ILE A 15 -6.95 1.81 2.50
C ILE A 15 -6.35 1.86 3.91
N SER A 16 -5.29 2.65 4.14
CA SER A 16 -4.68 2.84 5.47
C SER A 16 -5.66 3.40 6.50
N GLY A 17 -6.51 4.34 6.09
CA GLY A 17 -7.52 4.96 6.95
C GLY A 17 -8.75 4.09 7.23
N GLY A 18 -8.78 2.83 6.77
CA GLY A 18 -9.91 1.92 6.93
C GLY A 18 -11.18 2.36 6.19
N LYS A 19 -11.08 3.36 5.30
CA LYS A 19 -12.20 3.89 4.52
C LYS A 19 -12.53 3.01 3.31
N ILE A 20 -11.52 2.31 2.77
CA ILE A 20 -11.70 1.34 1.69
C ILE A 20 -11.38 -0.05 2.23
N ARG A 21 -12.37 -0.95 2.21
CA ARG A 21 -12.14 -2.38 2.39
C ARG A 21 -11.76 -2.97 1.05
N ILE A 22 -10.51 -3.41 0.94
CA ILE A 22 -10.04 -4.14 -0.24
C ILE A 22 -10.39 -5.62 -0.08
N SER A 23 -10.80 -6.28 -1.17
CA SER A 23 -11.10 -7.71 -1.16
C SER A 23 -9.83 -8.55 -1.08
N THR A 24 -9.92 -9.76 -0.52
CA THR A 24 -8.77 -10.67 -0.36
C THR A 24 -8.06 -10.99 -1.68
N GLU A 25 -8.80 -11.04 -2.78
CA GLU A 25 -8.26 -11.26 -4.13
C GLU A 25 -7.42 -10.07 -4.61
N GLU A 26 -7.88 -8.86 -4.33
CA GLU A 26 -7.19 -7.62 -4.67
C GLU A 26 -5.95 -7.40 -3.78
N VAL A 27 -5.98 -7.85 -2.51
CA VAL A 27 -4.79 -7.93 -1.66
C VAL A 27 -3.73 -8.83 -2.28
N GLY A 28 -4.12 -10.01 -2.78
CA GLY A 28 -3.20 -10.96 -3.42
C GLY A 28 -2.49 -10.35 -4.62
N ILE A 29 -3.26 -9.78 -5.56
CA ILE A 29 -2.72 -9.13 -6.76
C ILE A 29 -1.77 -7.98 -6.38
N LEU A 30 -2.12 -7.16 -5.40
CA LEU A 30 -1.28 -6.05 -4.94
C LEU A 30 -0.04 -6.53 -4.19
N ALA A 31 -0.13 -7.60 -3.42
CA ALA A 31 1.03 -8.21 -2.75
C ALA A 31 2.01 -8.80 -3.76
N GLU A 32 1.51 -9.36 -4.87
CA GLU A 32 2.35 -9.84 -5.98
C GLU A 32 2.97 -8.68 -6.77
N ALA A 33 2.20 -7.63 -7.05
CA ALA A 33 2.68 -6.46 -7.78
C ALA A 33 3.63 -5.57 -6.95
N TYR A 34 3.40 -5.49 -5.63
CA TYR A 34 4.13 -4.66 -4.68
C TYR A 34 4.45 -5.44 -3.39
N PRO A 35 5.41 -6.38 -3.44
CA PRO A 35 5.77 -7.23 -2.29
C PRO A 35 6.22 -6.43 -1.06
N GLN A 36 6.79 -5.23 -1.26
CA GLN A 36 7.14 -4.32 -0.18
C GLN A 36 5.94 -3.84 0.64
N PHE A 37 4.73 -3.85 0.06
CA PHE A 37 3.49 -3.45 0.73
C PHE A 37 2.64 -4.64 1.19
N ALA A 38 3.04 -5.88 0.89
CA ALA A 38 2.23 -7.08 1.16
C ALA A 38 1.88 -7.24 2.65
N LEU A 39 2.87 -7.13 3.55
CA LEU A 39 2.66 -7.23 4.99
C LEU A 39 1.69 -6.16 5.50
N TRP A 40 1.83 -4.94 4.97
CA TRP A 40 0.97 -3.82 5.32
C TRP A 40 -0.45 -3.99 4.77
N LEU A 41 -0.60 -4.51 3.56
CA LEU A 41 -1.90 -4.82 2.95
C LEU A 41 -2.67 -5.92 3.70
N ILE A 42 -1.96 -6.95 4.17
CA ILE A 42 -2.56 -8.13 4.81
C ILE A 42 -2.83 -7.89 6.30
N SER A 43 -1.88 -7.27 7.00
CA SER A 43 -1.88 -7.18 8.47
C SER A 43 -2.01 -5.74 8.99
N GLY A 44 -1.87 -4.73 8.13
CA GLY A 44 -1.79 -3.32 8.53
C GLY A 44 -0.45 -2.94 9.19
N ARG A 45 0.50 -3.88 9.27
CA ARG A 45 1.80 -3.71 9.95
C ARG A 45 2.90 -3.40 8.95
N THR A 46 3.93 -2.69 9.40
CA THR A 46 5.13 -2.40 8.61
C THR A 46 6.35 -2.97 9.32
N GLU A 47 7.29 -3.51 8.55
CA GLU A 47 8.57 -4.06 9.02
C GLU A 47 9.68 -3.57 8.08
N PRO A 48 10.12 -2.31 8.23
CA PRO A 48 11.14 -1.72 7.36
C PRO A 48 12.47 -2.48 7.39
N GLU A 49 12.80 -3.13 8.50
CA GLU A 49 13.99 -3.97 8.65
C GLU A 49 14.01 -5.17 7.67
N ASN A 50 12.83 -5.68 7.33
CA ASN A 50 12.64 -6.76 6.36
C ASN A 50 12.22 -6.24 4.97
N GLY A 51 12.25 -4.92 4.74
CA GLY A 51 11.83 -4.30 3.48
C GLY A 51 10.32 -4.17 3.29
N HIS A 52 9.52 -4.45 4.33
CA HIS A 52 8.08 -4.26 4.31
C HIS A 52 7.71 -2.88 4.84
N ILE A 53 7.17 -2.03 3.99
CA ILE A 53 6.88 -0.63 4.34
C ILE A 53 5.42 -0.31 4.05
N SER A 54 4.93 0.81 4.58
CA SER A 54 3.65 1.38 4.18
C SER A 54 3.88 2.47 3.13
N PRO A 55 2.87 2.75 2.29
CA PRO A 55 2.92 3.87 1.35
C PRO A 55 3.00 5.24 2.04
N ASP A 56 2.70 5.34 3.34
CA ASP A 56 2.89 6.55 4.15
C ASP A 56 4.39 6.88 4.39
N GLY A 57 5.24 5.85 4.44
CA GLY A 57 6.69 5.98 4.54
C GLY A 57 7.43 6.11 3.20
N ALA A 58 6.72 5.98 2.07
CA ALA A 58 7.31 6.23 0.76
C ALA A 58 7.48 7.74 0.57
N PRO A 59 8.67 8.24 0.19
CA PRO A 59 8.86 9.66 -0.05
C PRO A 59 7.83 10.12 -1.08
N SER A 60 7.07 11.16 -0.73
CA SER A 60 6.13 11.81 -1.64
C SER A 60 6.94 12.31 -2.85
N ALA A 61 6.86 11.58 -3.96
CA ALA A 61 7.44 11.95 -5.25
C ALA A 61 6.44 12.77 -6.07
#